data_AF-U5E652-F1
#
_entry.id   AF-U5E652-F1
#
_cell.length_a   1.000
_cell.length_b   1.000
_cell.length_c   1.000
_cell.angle_alpha   90.00
_cell.angle_beta   90.00
_cell.angle_gamma   90.00
#
_symmetry.space_group_name_H-M   'P 1'
#
loop_
_entity.id
_entity.type
_entity.pdbx_description
1 polymer ?
#
loop_
_entity_poly.entity_id
_entity_poly.type
_entity_poly.pdbx_seq_one_letter_code
_entity_poly.pdbx_strand_id
1 'polypeptide(L)'
;MAPHEVSEELMLAYRDAVATRQAHAYSGHARPSRREISVNAVPDRRTMLMVLLETETWEQFSAVSSSMNCGSWHEVSGHVMDYGGRPVSLTGNRRYLRSITVQPTWAAVVHTDQIADEILWCSDIIREQRPKFSPRGDYSRYSDEDLEYGLDRHRIRLLNERVG
;
A
#
# COMPACT_ATOMS: atom_id res chain seq x y z
N MET A 1 5.65 -28.67 21.15
CA MET A 1 5.69 -27.21 21.01
C MET A 1 4.25 -26.73 20.93
N ALA A 2 3.83 -25.92 21.88
CA ALA A 2 2.44 -25.47 21.91
C ALA A 2 2.24 -24.32 20.90
N PRO A 3 1.06 -24.18 20.28
CA PRO A 3 0.82 -23.18 19.22
C PRO A 3 1.13 -21.72 19.62
N HIS A 4 1.09 -21.42 20.92
CA HIS A 4 1.41 -20.09 21.43
C HIS A 4 2.92 -19.79 21.43
N GLU A 5 3.77 -20.78 21.65
CA GLU A 5 5.24 -20.63 21.62
C GLU A 5 5.73 -20.34 20.20
N VAL A 6 5.17 -21.04 19.21
CA VAL A 6 5.44 -20.81 17.78
C VAL A 6 5.00 -19.39 17.38
N SER A 7 3.87 -18.91 17.94
CA SER A 7 3.36 -17.57 17.64
C SER A 7 4.24 -16.46 18.23
N GLU A 8 4.79 -16.64 19.44
CA GLU A 8 5.71 -15.65 20.04
C GLU A 8 7.05 -15.60 19.32
N GLU A 9 7.60 -16.75 18.97
CA GLU A 9 8.87 -16.85 18.25
C GLU A 9 8.75 -16.23 16.84
N LEU A 10 7.66 -16.52 16.12
CA LEU A 10 7.32 -15.86 14.85
C LEU A 10 7.19 -14.34 15.00
N MET A 11 6.54 -13.86 16.06
CA MET A 11 6.41 -12.43 16.30
C MET A 11 7.73 -11.76 16.66
N LEU A 12 8.64 -12.46 17.34
CA LEU A 12 9.99 -11.99 17.62
C LEU A 12 10.83 -11.89 16.35
N ALA A 13 10.88 -12.94 15.53
CA ALA A 13 11.58 -12.91 14.25
C ALA A 13 10.99 -11.88 13.29
N TYR A 14 9.65 -11.73 13.27
CA TYR A 14 9.02 -10.65 12.51
C TYR A 14 9.48 -9.27 12.99
N ARG A 15 9.56 -9.03 14.31
CA ARG A 15 10.07 -7.77 14.86
C ARG A 15 11.53 -7.54 14.51
N ASP A 16 12.36 -8.59 14.57
CA ASP A 16 13.79 -8.49 14.25
C ASP A 16 14.02 -8.26 12.75
N ALA A 17 13.34 -9.00 11.87
CA ALA A 17 13.36 -8.77 10.44
C ALA A 17 12.84 -7.37 10.08
N VAL A 18 11.79 -6.89 10.75
CA VAL A 18 11.34 -5.50 10.62
C VAL A 18 12.44 -4.55 11.05
N ALA A 19 13.13 -4.78 12.18
CA ALA A 19 14.19 -3.92 12.69
C ALA A 19 15.44 -3.90 11.78
N THR A 20 15.87 -5.05 11.28
CA THR A 20 16.99 -5.22 10.35
C THR A 20 16.67 -4.57 9.00
N ARG A 21 15.46 -4.79 8.49
CA ARG A 21 14.99 -4.15 7.27
C ARG A 21 14.85 -2.65 7.40
N GLN A 22 14.35 -2.20 8.55
CA GLN A 22 14.36 -0.81 8.95
C GLN A 22 15.80 -0.27 8.90
N ALA A 23 16.76 -0.91 9.58
CA ALA A 23 18.16 -0.50 9.57
C ALA A 23 18.76 -0.41 8.15
N HIS A 24 18.45 -1.36 7.26
CA HIS A 24 18.89 -1.31 5.86
C HIS A 24 18.27 -0.14 5.07
N ALA A 25 16.97 0.13 5.26
CA ALA A 25 16.31 1.30 4.70
C ALA A 25 16.81 2.63 5.32
N TYR A 26 17.46 2.58 6.49
CA TYR A 26 17.91 3.73 7.29
C TYR A 26 19.42 4.00 7.22
N SER A 27 20.14 3.36 6.30
CA SER A 27 21.51 3.76 5.96
C SER A 27 21.58 5.17 5.36
N GLY A 28 20.44 5.73 4.91
CA GLY A 28 20.23 7.15 4.61
C GLY A 28 19.45 7.85 5.73
N HIS A 29 19.86 9.07 6.09
CA HIS A 29 19.41 9.81 7.28
C HIS A 29 17.90 10.11 7.32
N ALA A 30 17.12 9.28 8.02
CA ALA A 30 15.99 9.63 8.90
C ALA A 30 15.08 8.40 9.11
N ARG A 31 14.62 8.17 10.34
CA ARG A 31 13.59 7.16 10.63
C ARG A 31 12.24 7.70 10.16
N PRO A 32 11.60 7.12 9.12
CA PRO A 32 10.29 7.54 8.70
C PRO A 32 9.31 7.25 9.81
N SER A 33 8.58 8.28 10.21
CA SER A 33 7.52 8.18 11.20
C SER A 33 6.49 7.14 10.75
N ARG A 34 5.69 6.58 11.69
CA ARG A 34 4.50 5.77 11.34
C ARG A 34 3.60 6.48 10.33
N ARG A 35 3.63 7.81 10.30
CA ARG A 35 2.98 8.63 9.29
C ARG A 35 3.64 8.45 7.92
N GLU A 36 4.95 8.56 7.77
CA GLU A 36 5.64 8.40 6.48
C GLU A 36 5.42 7.03 5.80
N ILE A 37 5.32 5.93 6.55
CA ILE A 37 4.95 4.61 6.01
C ILE A 37 3.50 4.60 5.49
N SER A 38 2.64 5.45 6.07
CA SER A 38 1.25 5.69 5.69
C SER A 38 1.08 6.82 4.65
N VAL A 39 2.03 7.74 4.51
CA VAL A 39 2.00 8.91 3.60
C VAL A 39 1.96 8.45 2.14
N ASN A 40 2.45 7.25 1.85
CA ASN A 40 2.41 6.66 0.51
C ASN A 40 1.17 5.79 0.24
N ALA A 41 0.23 5.65 1.19
CA ALA A 41 -0.97 4.83 0.97
C ALA A 41 -2.14 5.65 0.39
N VAL A 42 -2.25 6.91 0.78
CA VAL A 42 -3.25 7.85 0.28
C VAL A 42 -2.49 9.13 -0.08
N PRO A 43 -2.62 9.66 -1.31
CA PRO A 43 -1.96 10.90 -1.68
C PRO A 43 -2.36 12.02 -0.72
N ASP A 44 -1.46 12.98 -0.50
CA ASP A 44 -1.80 14.16 0.28
C ASP A 44 -2.95 14.91 -0.39
N ARG A 45 -3.65 15.73 0.42
CA ARG A 45 -4.85 16.43 -0.01
C ARG A 45 -4.62 17.26 -1.26
N ARG A 46 -3.48 17.96 -1.34
CA ARG A 46 -3.15 18.84 -2.46
C ARG A 46 -2.89 18.03 -3.74
N THR A 47 -2.11 16.94 -3.65
CA THR A 47 -1.93 15.99 -4.77
C THR A 47 -3.25 15.40 -5.26
N MET A 48 -4.16 15.06 -4.34
CA MET A 48 -5.50 14.55 -4.68
C MET A 48 -6.30 15.59 -5.48
N LEU A 49 -6.32 16.85 -5.04
CA LEU A 49 -7.02 17.92 -5.77
C LEU A 49 -6.47 18.09 -7.19
N MET A 50 -5.15 18.13 -7.35
CA MET A 50 -4.50 18.31 -8.66
C MET A 50 -4.82 17.14 -9.61
N VAL A 51 -4.66 15.90 -9.15
CA VAL A 51 -4.89 14.72 -10.00
C VAL A 51 -6.37 14.58 -10.39
N LEU A 52 -7.31 14.97 -9.51
CA LEU A 52 -8.73 14.96 -9.85
C LEU A 52 -9.12 16.09 -10.83
N LEU A 53 -8.42 17.23 -10.80
CA LEU A 53 -8.61 18.31 -11.78
C LEU A 53 -8.17 17.90 -13.20
N GLU A 54 -7.25 16.93 -13.32
CA GLU A 54 -6.76 16.44 -14.61
C GLU A 54 -7.71 15.43 -15.30
N THR A 55 -8.78 14.98 -14.63
CA THR A 55 -9.70 14.01 -15.24
C THR A 55 -10.64 14.67 -16.23
N GLU A 56 -10.94 14.00 -17.34
CA GLU A 56 -11.73 14.57 -18.44
C GLU A 56 -13.20 14.16 -18.40
N THR A 57 -13.53 12.98 -17.86
CA THR A 57 -14.90 12.44 -17.80
C THR A 57 -15.33 12.11 -16.37
N TRP A 58 -16.64 12.03 -16.14
CA TRP A 58 -17.18 11.63 -14.84
C TRP A 58 -16.76 10.22 -14.42
N GLU A 59 -16.71 9.29 -15.37
CA GLU A 59 -16.27 7.91 -15.15
C GLU A 59 -14.80 7.89 -14.72
N GLN A 60 -13.95 8.67 -15.38
CA GLN A 60 -12.54 8.80 -15.01
C GLN A 60 -12.38 9.44 -13.63
N PHE A 61 -13.11 10.53 -13.35
CA PHE A 61 -13.13 11.19 -12.05
C PHE A 61 -13.51 10.21 -10.93
N SER A 62 -14.60 9.45 -11.14
CA SER A 62 -15.12 8.48 -10.17
C SER A 62 -14.14 7.32 -9.96
N ALA A 63 -13.53 6.82 -11.04
CA ALA A 63 -12.54 5.74 -10.97
C ALA A 63 -11.28 6.21 -10.24
N VAL A 64 -10.75 7.39 -10.56
CA VAL A 64 -9.56 7.98 -9.91
C VAL A 64 -9.85 8.24 -8.43
N SER A 65 -10.95 8.92 -8.10
CA SER A 65 -11.36 9.19 -6.71
C SER A 65 -11.57 7.89 -5.91
N SER A 66 -12.22 6.89 -6.49
CA SER A 66 -12.37 5.56 -5.87
C SER A 66 -11.01 4.90 -5.69
N SER A 67 -10.13 4.97 -6.69
CA SER A 67 -8.77 4.45 -6.61
C SER A 67 -7.85 5.24 -5.68
N MET A 68 -8.25 6.39 -5.14
CA MET A 68 -7.54 7.10 -4.06
C MET A 68 -8.05 6.67 -2.67
N ASN A 69 -9.31 6.23 -2.58
CA ASN A 69 -9.99 5.93 -1.31
C ASN A 69 -10.15 4.43 -1.01
N CYS A 70 -10.54 3.62 -2.00
CA CYS A 70 -10.81 2.20 -1.92
C CYS A 70 -9.64 1.41 -2.53
N GLY A 71 -8.77 0.81 -1.71
CA GLY A 71 -7.71 -0.05 -2.25
C GLY A 71 -8.31 -1.33 -2.79
N SER A 72 -7.96 -1.72 -4.02
CA SER A 72 -8.18 -3.10 -4.48
C SER A 72 -7.49 -4.06 -3.53
N TRP A 73 -8.11 -5.21 -3.31
CA TRP A 73 -7.49 -6.30 -2.57
C TRP A 73 -6.52 -7.03 -3.50
N HIS A 74 -5.30 -7.23 -3.01
CA HIS A 74 -4.23 -7.90 -3.71
C HIS A 74 -3.85 -9.14 -2.92
N GLU A 75 -3.74 -10.26 -3.62
CA GLU A 75 -3.20 -11.50 -3.09
C GLU A 75 -1.80 -11.69 -3.68
N VAL A 76 -0.82 -11.89 -2.80
CA VAL A 76 0.59 -12.07 -3.16
C VAL A 76 1.11 -13.30 -2.47
N SER A 77 1.79 -14.15 -3.21
CA SER A 77 2.45 -15.35 -2.69
C SER A 77 3.95 -15.19 -2.72
N GLY A 78 4.63 -15.63 -1.66
CA GLY A 78 6.08 -15.52 -1.43
C GLY A 78 6.92 -16.11 -2.54
N HIS A 79 8.20 -15.72 -2.62
CA HIS A 79 9.08 -16.07 -3.73
C HIS A 79 9.70 -17.47 -3.62
N VAL A 80 9.82 -17.99 -2.41
CA VAL A 80 10.28 -19.33 -2.09
C VAL A 80 9.27 -20.36 -2.58
N MET A 81 9.79 -21.42 -3.18
CA MET A 81 9.04 -22.59 -3.61
C MET A 81 9.35 -23.74 -2.67
N ASP A 82 8.32 -24.41 -2.16
CA ASP A 82 8.41 -25.67 -1.45
C ASP A 82 7.66 -26.77 -2.23
N TYR A 83 7.83 -28.04 -1.84
CA TYR A 83 7.19 -29.20 -2.46
C TYR A 83 5.65 -29.07 -2.60
N GLY A 84 5.01 -28.23 -1.78
CA GLY A 84 3.57 -27.92 -1.81
C GLY A 84 3.18 -26.59 -2.46
N GLY A 85 4.10 -25.89 -3.12
CA GLY A 85 3.87 -24.57 -3.72
C GLY A 85 4.53 -23.42 -2.94
N ARG A 86 3.96 -22.22 -3.05
CA ARG A 86 4.46 -21.03 -2.32
C ARG A 86 3.97 -21.09 -0.88
N PRO A 87 4.87 -21.19 0.12
CA PRO A 87 4.48 -21.50 1.49
C PRO A 87 3.91 -20.29 2.26
N VAL A 88 4.16 -19.08 1.78
CA VAL A 88 3.63 -17.84 2.37
C VAL A 88 2.70 -17.15 1.37
N SER A 89 1.52 -16.75 1.81
CA SER A 89 0.64 -15.87 1.03
C SER A 89 0.01 -14.78 1.89
N LEU A 90 -0.10 -13.59 1.33
CA LEU A 90 -0.65 -12.41 1.97
C LEU A 90 -1.80 -11.88 1.13
N THR A 91 -2.88 -11.50 1.81
CA THR A 91 -3.94 -10.71 1.21
C THR A 91 -3.97 -9.36 1.89
N GLY A 92 -3.89 -8.29 1.12
CA GLY A 92 -3.87 -6.94 1.65
C GLY A 92 -4.34 -5.93 0.62
N ASN A 93 -4.65 -4.73 1.08
CA ASN A 93 -4.83 -3.58 0.23
C ASN A 93 -3.82 -2.51 0.66
N ARG A 94 -3.89 -1.33 0.02
CA ARG A 94 -2.98 -0.22 0.32
C ARG A 94 -2.96 0.20 1.80
N ARG A 95 -4.06 0.03 2.54
CA ARG A 95 -4.25 0.55 3.91
C ARG A 95 -4.02 -0.55 4.95
N TYR A 96 -4.43 -1.78 4.66
CA TYR A 96 -4.48 -2.87 5.63
C TYR A 96 -4.08 -4.21 5.01
N LEU A 97 -3.33 -5.01 5.76
CA LEU A 97 -3.23 -6.44 5.53
C LEU A 97 -4.48 -7.11 6.12
N ARG A 98 -5.11 -8.01 5.36
CA ARG A 98 -6.29 -8.77 5.78
C ARG A 98 -5.91 -10.14 6.33
N SER A 99 -4.98 -10.81 5.70
CA SER A 99 -4.56 -12.16 6.09
C SER A 99 -3.11 -12.41 5.70
N ILE A 100 -2.46 -13.22 6.54
CA ILE A 100 -1.15 -13.82 6.30
C ILE A 100 -1.35 -15.31 6.52
N THR A 101 -1.03 -16.10 5.51
CA THR A 101 -1.10 -17.55 5.54
C THR A 101 0.30 -18.10 5.40
N VAL A 102 0.70 -18.97 6.32
CA VAL A 102 1.98 -19.68 6.28
C VAL A 102 1.68 -21.18 6.33
N GLN A 103 2.22 -21.94 5.37
CA GLN A 103 2.06 -23.38 5.32
C GLN A 103 2.77 -24.03 6.53
N PRO A 104 2.05 -24.80 7.38
CA PRO A 104 2.62 -25.35 8.61
C PRO A 104 3.79 -26.31 8.38
N THR A 105 3.76 -27.06 7.26
CA THR A 105 4.82 -28.02 6.89
C THR A 105 6.14 -27.33 6.62
N TRP A 106 6.10 -26.17 5.96
CA TRP A 106 7.26 -25.36 5.69
C TRP A 106 7.74 -24.65 6.96
N ALA A 107 6.82 -24.05 7.73
CA ALA A 107 7.15 -23.38 8.98
C ALA A 107 7.84 -24.29 10.02
N ALA A 108 7.57 -25.60 9.98
CA ALA A 108 8.18 -26.57 10.89
C ALA A 108 9.66 -26.88 10.57
N VAL A 109 10.14 -26.57 9.36
CA VAL A 109 11.49 -26.95 8.90
C VAL A 109 12.39 -25.76 8.59
N VAL A 110 11.85 -24.55 8.49
CA VAL A 110 12.62 -23.34 8.20
C VAL A 110 12.89 -22.51 9.46
N HIS A 111 13.94 -21.70 9.40
CA HIS A 111 14.20 -20.70 10.42
C HIS A 111 13.16 -19.59 10.37
N THR A 112 12.80 -19.09 11.54
CA THR A 112 11.79 -18.05 11.73
C THR A 112 12.09 -16.77 10.93
N ASP A 113 13.37 -16.44 10.76
CA ASP A 113 13.82 -15.30 9.96
C ASP A 113 13.44 -15.43 8.48
N GLN A 114 13.47 -16.64 7.93
CA GLN A 114 13.07 -16.89 6.53
C GLN A 114 11.56 -16.67 6.33
N ILE A 115 10.75 -17.00 7.34
CA ILE A 115 9.31 -16.74 7.34
C ILE A 115 9.06 -15.23 7.37
N ALA A 116 9.79 -14.52 8.24
CA ALA A 116 9.68 -13.08 8.39
C ALA A 116 10.09 -12.34 7.11
N ASP A 117 11.19 -12.75 6.48
CA ASP A 117 11.65 -12.19 5.20
C ASP A 117 10.61 -12.36 4.09
N GLU A 118 9.95 -13.51 4.00
CA GLU A 118 8.89 -13.74 3.02
C GLU A 118 7.64 -12.89 3.24
N ILE A 119 7.23 -12.76 4.51
CA ILE A 119 6.11 -11.88 4.87
C ILE A 119 6.44 -10.43 4.48
N LEU A 120 7.67 -9.99 4.73
CA LEU A 120 8.11 -8.65 4.38
C LEU A 120 8.16 -8.45 2.87
N TRP A 121 8.73 -9.41 2.13
CA TRP A 121 8.78 -9.39 0.66
C TRP A 121 7.39 -9.30 0.04
N CYS A 122 6.45 -10.15 0.47
CA CYS A 122 5.05 -10.10 0.01
C CYS A 122 4.41 -8.74 0.33
N SER A 123 4.69 -8.20 1.51
CA SER A 123 4.18 -6.89 1.91
C SER A 123 4.69 -5.76 1.01
N ASP A 124 5.93 -5.85 0.50
CA ASP A 124 6.44 -4.83 -0.42
C ASP A 124 5.81 -4.91 -1.79
N ILE A 125 5.56 -6.11 -2.31
CA ILE A 125 4.84 -6.26 -3.57
C ILE A 125 3.45 -5.63 -3.47
N ILE A 126 2.74 -5.84 -2.36
CA ILE A 126 1.45 -5.17 -2.11
C ILE A 126 1.63 -3.64 -2.07
N ARG A 127 2.77 -3.13 -1.56
CA ARG A 127 3.09 -1.69 -1.58
C ARG A 127 3.46 -1.18 -2.96
N GLU A 128 4.15 -1.96 -3.78
CA GLU A 128 4.56 -1.61 -5.15
C GLU A 128 3.36 -1.56 -6.10
N GLN A 129 2.35 -2.40 -5.86
CA GLN A 129 1.09 -2.39 -6.60
C GLN A 129 0.21 -1.16 -6.29
N ARG A 130 0.61 -0.28 -5.36
CA ARG A 130 -0.12 0.95 -5.07
C ARG A 130 -0.07 1.89 -6.29
N PRO A 131 -1.21 2.42 -6.74
CA PRO A 131 -1.22 3.43 -7.79
C PRO A 131 -0.46 4.67 -7.33
N LYS A 132 0.45 5.15 -8.18
CA LYS A 132 1.18 6.40 -7.96
C LYS A 132 0.38 7.55 -8.55
N PHE A 133 0.01 8.50 -7.71
CA PHE A 133 -0.68 9.71 -8.12
C PHE A 133 0.33 10.83 -8.24
N SER A 134 0.55 11.29 -9.46
CA SER A 134 1.46 12.41 -9.73
C SER A 134 0.78 13.33 -10.73
N PRO A 135 0.51 14.59 -10.37
CA PRO A 135 -0.06 15.56 -11.29
C PRO A 135 0.94 15.85 -12.40
N ARG A 136 0.42 16.03 -13.61
CA ARG A 136 1.17 16.40 -14.81
C ARG A 136 1.19 17.93 -15.02
N GLY A 137 0.17 18.63 -14.55
CA GLY A 137 0.04 20.08 -14.68
C GLY A 137 0.89 20.88 -13.70
N ASP A 138 1.21 22.13 -14.07
CA ASP A 138 1.81 23.09 -13.14
C ASP A 138 0.71 23.75 -12.29
N TYR A 139 0.66 23.36 -11.02
CA TYR A 139 -0.27 23.89 -10.03
C TYR A 139 0.42 24.78 -8.98
N SER A 140 1.69 25.14 -9.19
CA SER A 140 2.49 25.90 -8.21
C SER A 140 1.88 27.25 -7.82
N ARG A 141 1.10 27.85 -8.72
CA ARG A 141 0.49 29.17 -8.56
C ARG A 141 -0.84 29.17 -7.81
N TYR A 142 -1.45 28.00 -7.60
CA TYR A 142 -2.77 27.89 -6.98
C TYR A 142 -2.65 27.57 -5.49
N SER A 143 -3.40 28.30 -4.66
CA SER A 143 -3.59 27.93 -3.26
C SER A 143 -4.43 26.64 -3.15
N ASP A 144 -4.44 25.99 -1.98
CA ASP A 144 -5.31 24.84 -1.75
C ASP A 144 -6.80 25.21 -1.92
N GLU A 145 -7.19 26.41 -1.49
CA GLU A 145 -8.56 26.94 -1.65
C GLU A 145 -8.93 27.13 -3.13
N ASP A 146 -8.01 27.63 -3.95
CA ASP A 146 -8.23 27.77 -5.39
C ASP A 146 -8.42 26.40 -6.07
N LEU A 147 -7.64 25.41 -5.64
CA LEU A 147 -7.74 24.04 -6.15
C LEU A 147 -9.08 23.38 -5.76
N GLU A 148 -9.54 23.59 -4.53
CA GLU A 148 -10.85 23.11 -4.07
C GLU A 148 -11.99 23.75 -4.85
N TYR A 149 -11.95 25.08 -4.99
CA TYR A 149 -12.94 25.82 -5.75
C TYR A 149 -12.96 25.40 -7.22
N GLY A 150 -11.77 25.17 -7.80
CA GLY A 150 -11.64 24.60 -9.14
C GLY A 150 -12.25 23.20 -9.23
N LEU A 151 -11.99 22.35 -8.24
CA LEU A 151 -12.44 20.97 -8.22
C LEU A 151 -13.96 20.86 -8.14
N ASP A 152 -14.61 21.70 -7.31
CA ASP A 152 -16.08 21.72 -7.21
C ASP A 152 -16.73 22.12 -8.53
N ARG A 153 -16.20 23.14 -9.21
CA ARG A 153 -16.70 23.55 -10.54
C ARG A 153 -16.47 22.47 -11.59
N HIS A 154 -15.30 21.84 -11.58
CA HIS A 154 -14.97 20.74 -12.48
C HIS A 154 -15.92 19.56 -12.28
N ARG A 155 -16.19 19.17 -11.03
CA ARG A 155 -17.13 18.10 -10.68
C ARG A 155 -18.53 18.38 -11.23
N ILE A 156 -19.04 19.61 -11.06
CA ILE A 156 -20.36 20.02 -11.57
C ILE A 156 -20.38 19.95 -13.10
N ARG A 157 -19.33 20.45 -13.77
CA ARG A 157 -19.20 20.36 -15.23
C ARG A 157 -19.28 18.91 -15.72
N LEU A 158 -18.48 18.01 -15.13
CA LEU A 158 -18.45 16.60 -15.50
C LEU A 158 -19.81 15.90 -15.28
N LEU A 159 -20.53 16.26 -14.22
CA LEU A 159 -21.88 15.75 -13.97
C LEU A 159 -22.87 16.21 -15.05
N ASN A 160 -22.83 17.49 -15.41
CA ASN A 160 -23.71 18.05 -16.43
C ASN A 160 -23.45 17.42 -17.81
N GLU A 161 -22.17 17.21 -18.17
CA GLU A 161 -21.77 16.57 -19.43
C GLU A 161 -22.17 15.08 -19.51
N ARG A 162 -22.39 14.42 -18.38
CA ARG A 162 -22.85 13.03 -18.33
C ARG A 162 -24.37 12.89 -18.47
N VAL A 163 -25.10 13.87 -17.96
CA VAL A 163 -26.58 13.85 -17.88
C VAL A 163 -27.23 14.51 -19.09
N GLY A 164 -26.55 15.48 -19.72
CA GLY A 164 -26.97 16.12 -20.97
C GLY A 164 -26.61 15.29 -22.20
#